data_AF-A0A821ND79-F1
#
_entry.id   AF-A0A821ND79-F1
#
_cell.length_a   1.000
_cell.length_b   1.000
_cell.length_c   1.000
_cell.angle_alpha   90.00
_cell.angle_beta   90.00
_cell.angle_gamma   90.00
#
_symmetry.space_group_name_H-M   'P 1'
#
loop_
_entity.id
_entity.type
_entity.pdbx_description
1 polymer ?
#
loop_
_entity_poly.entity_id
_entity_poly.type
_entity_poly.pdbx_seq_one_letter_code
_entity_poly.pdbx_strand_id
1 'polypeptide(L)'
;MNTSQLIVFQRTPPWIIPRIDRQMTQWEKRLFARFPSFQKLIRGVIYWAAETAVLSFVYRWPIRYIFQELVKFNLERQVKDEAFRKKLTPTWELGCKRVLISNDWYSTLQKQNVTVVVDHIREVKQHSIVTSDNVEYPVDIIIWATGFKVQKIPLSMMGINGCSLHEQWR
;
A
#
# COMPACT_ATOMS: atom_id res chain seq x y z
N MET A 1 -0.89 -20.15 11.00
CA MET A 1 0.57 -20.14 11.24
C MET A 1 0.82 -19.15 12.36
N ASN A 2 1.41 -19.60 13.47
CA ASN A 2 1.77 -18.74 14.59
C ASN A 2 3.25 -18.39 14.43
N THR A 3 3.57 -17.12 14.17
CA THR A 3 4.96 -16.67 13.96
C THR A 3 5.53 -16.18 15.29
N SER A 4 6.65 -16.75 15.73
CA SER A 4 7.32 -16.35 16.98
C SER A 4 7.79 -14.89 16.94
N GLN A 5 8.37 -14.47 15.81
CA GLN A 5 8.81 -13.10 15.56
C GLN A 5 8.65 -12.73 14.07
N LEU A 6 8.15 -11.54 13.80
CA LEU A 6 8.01 -10.99 12.46
C LEU A 6 8.83 -9.70 12.34
N ILE A 7 9.77 -9.68 11.40
CA ILE A 7 10.58 -8.50 11.11
C ILE A 7 10.13 -7.92 9.77
N VAL A 8 9.74 -6.65 9.78
CA VAL A 8 9.29 -5.91 8.60
C VAL A 8 10.39 -4.93 8.19
N PHE A 9 11.10 -5.26 7.12
CA PHE A 9 12.07 -4.37 6.50
C PHE A 9 11.34 -3.37 5.60
N GLN A 10 11.28 -2.11 6.03
CA GLN A 10 10.51 -1.06 5.37
C GLN A 10 11.45 0.03 4.83
N ARG A 11 11.67 0.05 3.52
CA ARG A 11 12.46 1.11 2.88
C ARG A 11 11.78 2.48 2.88
N THR A 12 10.48 2.52 2.56
CA THR A 12 9.68 3.76 2.60
C THR A 12 8.29 3.44 3.12
N PRO A 13 7.77 4.14 4.15
CA PRO A 13 6.42 3.90 4.63
C PRO A 13 5.37 4.29 3.57
N PRO A 14 4.27 3.52 3.46
CA PRO A 14 3.12 3.86 2.63
C PRO A 14 2.14 4.79 3.37
N TRP A 15 1.37 5.59 2.61
CA TRP A 15 0.14 6.19 3.14
C TRP A 15 -0.95 5.12 3.25
N ILE A 16 -1.66 5.08 4.38
CA ILE A 16 -2.68 4.06 4.65
C ILE A 16 -4.00 4.69 5.06
N ILE A 17 -5.04 4.35 4.30
CA ILE A 17 -6.42 4.71 4.61
C ILE A 17 -7.18 3.50 5.15
N PRO A 18 -8.15 3.71 6.05
CA PRO A 18 -8.98 2.63 6.56
C PRO A 18 -9.80 2.02 5.43
N ARG A 19 -9.97 0.71 5.49
CA ARG A 19 -10.89 -0.04 4.63
C ARG A 19 -12.29 0.05 5.23
N ILE A 20 -13.24 0.53 4.45
CA ILE A 20 -14.67 0.41 4.79
C ILE A 20 -15.09 -1.03 4.46
N ASP A 21 -14.73 -1.96 5.34
CA ASP A 21 -15.11 -3.36 5.23
C ASP A 21 -16.40 -3.57 6.01
N ARG A 22 -17.47 -3.96 5.31
CA ARG A 22 -18.75 -4.27 5.92
C ARG A 22 -19.38 -5.45 5.20
N GLN A 23 -19.91 -6.39 5.97
CA GLN A 23 -20.73 -7.43 5.39
C GLN A 23 -22.03 -6.83 4.89
N MET A 24 -22.39 -7.13 3.63
CA MET A 24 -23.70 -6.78 3.11
C MET A 24 -24.78 -7.60 3.79
N THR A 25 -25.77 -6.90 4.32
CA THR A 25 -26.93 -7.53 4.96
C THR A 25 -27.77 -8.29 3.95
N GLN A 26 -28.55 -9.27 4.42
CA GLN A 26 -29.44 -10.05 3.55
C GLN A 26 -30.50 -9.17 2.89
N TRP A 27 -30.95 -8.11 3.57
CA TRP A 27 -31.90 -7.15 3.02
C TRP A 27 -31.32 -6.35 1.84
N GLU A 28 -30.08 -5.85 1.97
CA GLU A 28 -29.41 -5.16 0.87
C GLU A 28 -29.22 -6.07 -0.35
N LYS A 29 -28.85 -7.34 -0.14
CA LYS A 29 -28.74 -8.32 -1.22
C LYS A 29 -30.06 -8.53 -1.95
N ARG A 30 -31.18 -8.66 -1.22
CA ARG A 30 -32.53 -8.78 -1.81
C ARG A 30 -32.93 -7.52 -2.56
N LEU A 31 -32.61 -6.35 -2.01
CA LEU A 31 -32.92 -5.06 -2.64
C LEU A 31 -32.16 -4.89 -3.97
N PHE A 32 -30.87 -5.24 -4.00
CA PHE A 32 -30.10 -5.21 -5.24
C PHE A 32 -30.56 -6.24 -6.27
N ALA A 33 -30.95 -7.45 -5.84
CA ALA A 33 -31.49 -8.46 -6.73
C ALA A 33 -32.83 -8.02 -7.36
N ARG A 34 -33.66 -7.31 -6.59
CA ARG A 34 -34.99 -6.87 -7.04
C ARG A 34 -34.97 -5.58 -7.86
N PHE A 35 -34.04 -4.67 -7.59
CA PHE A 35 -33.97 -3.36 -8.24
C PHE A 35 -32.58 -3.07 -8.82
N PRO A 36 -32.29 -3.52 -10.06
CA PRO A 36 -31.01 -3.28 -10.73
C PRO A 36 -30.65 -1.79 -10.85
N SER A 37 -31.64 -0.90 -10.96
CA SER A 37 -31.43 0.55 -10.97
C SER A 37 -30.83 1.06 -9.67
N PHE A 38 -31.19 0.47 -8.53
CA PHE A 38 -30.61 0.83 -7.24
C PHE A 38 -29.13 0.43 -7.17
N GLN A 39 -28.77 -0.74 -7.72
CA GLN A 39 -27.37 -1.13 -7.84
C GLN A 39 -26.57 -0.19 -8.75
N LYS A 40 -27.16 0.27 -9.87
CA LYS A 40 -26.53 1.28 -10.75
C LYS A 40 -26.33 2.61 -10.04
N LEU A 41 -27.30 3.06 -9.24
CA LEU A 41 -27.18 4.28 -8.45
C LEU A 41 -26.02 4.17 -7.46
N ILE A 42 -25.94 3.08 -6.68
CA ILE A 42 -24.84 2.87 -5.74
C ILE A 42 -23.49 2.80 -6.46
N ARG A 43 -23.40 2.11 -7.60
CA ARG A 43 -22.18 2.13 -8.43
C ARG A 43 -21.83 3.55 -8.90
N GLY A 44 -22.81 4.34 -9.28
CA GLY A 44 -22.62 5.75 -9.65
C GLY A 44 -22.08 6.58 -8.49
N VAL A 45 -22.63 6.41 -7.29
CA VAL A 45 -22.13 7.08 -6.08
C VAL A 45 -20.68 6.68 -5.79
N ILE A 46 -20.35 5.39 -5.83
CA ILE A 46 -18.98 4.91 -5.63
C ILE A 46 -18.04 5.47 -6.70
N TYR A 47 -18.49 5.48 -7.96
CA TYR A 47 -17.72 6.02 -9.09
C TYR A 47 -17.42 7.50 -8.89
N TRP A 48 -18.43 8.33 -8.64
CA TRP A 48 -18.24 9.77 -8.43
C TRP A 48 -17.41 10.07 -7.19
N ALA A 49 -17.59 9.30 -6.11
CA ALA A 49 -16.74 9.41 -4.93
C ALA A 49 -15.26 9.10 -5.27
N ALA A 50 -14.99 8.05 -6.05
CA ALA A 50 -13.65 7.74 -6.52
C ALA A 50 -13.10 8.80 -7.49
N GLU A 51 -13.94 9.35 -8.35
CA GLU A 51 -13.59 10.42 -9.30
C GLU A 51 -13.13 11.68 -8.58
N THR A 52 -13.65 11.97 -7.37
CA THR A 52 -13.14 13.10 -6.57
C THR A 52 -11.65 12.99 -6.25
N ALA A 53 -11.09 11.77 -6.22
CA ALA A 53 -9.66 11.56 -6.04
C ALA A 53 -8.82 12.11 -7.21
N VAL A 54 -9.41 12.23 -8.41
CA VAL A 54 -8.75 12.85 -9.58
C VAL A 54 -8.44 14.32 -9.31
N LEU A 55 -9.32 15.04 -8.61
CA LEU A 55 -9.09 16.44 -8.22
C LEU A 55 -7.86 16.58 -7.31
N SER A 56 -7.70 15.64 -6.38
CA SER A 56 -6.56 15.60 -5.45
C SER A 56 -5.26 15.15 -6.13
N PHE A 57 -5.30 14.08 -6.93
CA PHE A 57 -4.10 13.41 -7.44
C PHE A 57 -3.64 13.90 -8.80
N VAL A 58 -4.55 14.20 -9.72
CA VAL A 58 -4.24 14.65 -11.09
C VAL A 58 -4.16 16.17 -11.14
N TYR A 59 -5.22 16.85 -10.70
CA TYR A 59 -5.28 18.31 -10.77
C TYR A 59 -4.55 19.02 -9.64
N ARG A 60 -4.07 18.26 -8.63
CA ARG A 60 -3.18 18.78 -7.59
C ARG A 60 -3.79 19.95 -6.79
N TRP A 61 -5.11 19.98 -6.67
CA TRP A 61 -5.82 21.05 -5.96
C TRP A 61 -5.47 21.10 -4.47
N PRO A 62 -5.65 22.25 -3.78
CA PRO A 62 -5.32 22.41 -2.36
C PRO A 62 -5.99 21.38 -1.43
N ILE A 63 -7.11 20.78 -1.87
CA ILE A 63 -7.82 19.72 -1.13
C ILE A 63 -6.94 18.50 -0.82
N ARG A 64 -5.86 18.26 -1.58
CA ARG A 64 -4.88 17.20 -1.32
C ARG A 64 -4.24 17.31 0.07
N TYR A 65 -4.03 18.53 0.57
CA TYR A 65 -3.44 18.77 1.89
C TYR A 65 -4.41 18.33 3.00
N ILE A 66 -5.71 18.61 2.81
CA ILE A 66 -6.76 18.15 3.74
C ILE A 66 -6.79 16.62 3.78
N PHE A 67 -6.78 15.95 2.63
CA PHE A 67 -6.73 14.49 2.58
C PHE A 67 -5.47 13.93 3.24
N GLN A 68 -4.31 14.55 3.01
CA GLN A 68 -3.07 14.13 3.64
C GLN A 68 -3.14 14.26 5.16
N GLU A 69 -3.68 15.36 5.69
CA GLU A 69 -3.87 15.52 7.13
C GLU A 69 -4.87 14.51 7.70
N LEU A 70 -5.95 14.16 6.98
CA LEU A 70 -6.86 13.09 7.41
C LEU A 70 -6.15 11.72 7.47
N VAL A 71 -5.28 11.42 6.50
CA VAL A 71 -4.51 10.17 6.50
C VAL A 71 -3.46 10.16 7.62
N LYS A 72 -2.80 11.29 7.88
CA LYS A 72 -1.89 11.44 9.03
C LYS A 72 -2.63 11.26 10.34
N PHE A 73 -3.80 11.88 10.49
CA PHE A 73 -4.63 11.73 11.68
C PHE A 73 -5.01 10.26 11.92
N ASN A 74 -5.28 9.47 10.87
CA ASN A 74 -5.49 8.03 11.00
C ASN A 74 -4.27 7.31 11.60
N LEU A 75 -3.05 7.65 11.16
CA LEU A 75 -1.81 7.13 11.75
C LEU A 75 -1.67 7.55 13.22
N GLU A 76 -1.84 8.84 13.54
CA GLU A 76 -1.72 9.39 14.90
C GLU A 76 -2.75 8.80 15.87
N ARG A 77 -3.95 8.54 15.37
CA ARG A 77 -5.01 7.89 16.15
C ARG A 77 -4.63 6.47 16.53
N GLN A 78 -4.03 5.71 15.60
CA GLN A 78 -3.71 4.29 15.80
C GLN A 78 -2.35 4.04 16.47
N VAL A 79 -1.37 4.93 16.28
CA VAL A 79 0.00 4.78 16.78
C VAL A 79 0.31 5.90 17.77
N LYS A 80 0.32 5.58 19.07
CA LYS A 80 0.49 6.56 20.14
C LYS A 80 1.95 6.96 20.39
N ASP A 81 2.89 6.03 20.25
CA ASP A 81 4.32 6.31 20.38
C ASP A 81 4.80 7.22 19.23
N GLU A 82 5.34 8.39 19.58
CA GLU A 82 5.83 9.38 18.63
C GLU A 82 7.08 8.88 17.87
N ALA A 83 7.98 8.17 18.54
CA ALA A 83 9.21 7.67 17.92
C ALA A 83 8.88 6.60 16.88
N PHE A 84 7.98 5.67 17.20
CA PHE A 84 7.50 4.68 16.25
C PHE A 84 6.70 5.33 15.11
N ARG A 85 5.87 6.33 15.40
CA ARG A 85 5.12 7.06 14.37
C ARG A 85 6.03 7.68 13.32
N LYS A 86 7.16 8.28 13.73
CA LYS A 86 8.14 8.85 12.78
C LYS A 86 8.66 7.82 11.77
N LYS A 87 8.84 6.55 12.17
CA LYS A 87 9.22 5.45 11.26
C LYS A 87 8.12 5.09 10.25
N LEU A 88 6.86 5.41 10.55
CA LEU A 88 5.69 5.07 9.75
C LEU A 88 5.15 6.27 8.94
N THR A 89 5.62 7.48 9.19
CA THR A 89 5.19 8.68 8.46
C THR A 89 5.95 8.81 7.14
N PRO A 90 5.26 8.80 5.98
CA PRO A 90 5.89 9.05 4.69
C PRO A 90 6.48 10.46 4.56
N THR A 91 7.66 10.54 3.92
CA THR A 91 8.35 11.80 3.57
C THR A 91 7.95 12.34 2.19
N TRP A 92 6.94 11.74 1.56
CA TRP A 92 6.48 12.06 0.21
C TRP A 92 4.97 12.37 0.22
N GLU A 93 4.53 13.24 -0.70
CA GLU A 93 3.15 13.73 -0.74
C GLU A 93 2.12 12.64 -1.06
N LEU A 94 0.94 12.73 -0.46
CA LEU A 94 -0.18 11.83 -0.77
C LEU A 94 -0.50 11.87 -2.27
N GLY A 95 -0.51 10.69 -2.92
CA GLY A 95 -0.74 10.55 -4.36
C GLY A 95 0.50 10.32 -5.21
N CYS A 96 1.71 10.62 -4.71
CA CYS A 96 2.96 10.33 -5.45
C CYS A 96 3.24 8.82 -5.58
N LYS A 97 2.65 8.01 -4.69
CA LYS A 97 2.60 6.55 -4.80
C LYS A 97 1.18 6.08 -4.48
N ARG A 98 0.88 4.83 -4.84
CA ARG A 98 -0.40 4.19 -4.53
C ARG A 98 -0.63 4.13 -3.02
N VAL A 99 -1.75 4.69 -2.58
CA VAL A 99 -2.22 4.62 -1.18
C VAL A 99 -2.68 3.19 -0.88
N LEU A 100 -2.32 2.66 0.29
CA LEU A 100 -2.75 1.34 0.75
C LEU A 100 -4.05 1.44 1.56
N ILE A 101 -4.87 0.39 1.47
CA ILE A 101 -6.18 0.32 2.13
C ILE A 101 -6.16 -0.85 3.12
N SER A 102 -6.06 -0.54 4.41
CA SER A 102 -5.94 -1.53 5.47
C SER A 102 -6.45 -1.00 6.81
N ASN A 103 -7.11 -1.88 7.58
CA ASN A 103 -7.49 -1.63 8.96
C ASN A 103 -6.48 -2.20 9.96
N ASP A 104 -5.73 -3.22 9.55
CA ASP A 104 -4.91 -4.03 10.48
C ASP A 104 -3.42 -3.72 10.40
N TRP A 105 -3.01 -2.82 9.50
CA TRP A 105 -1.58 -2.55 9.28
C TRP A 105 -0.90 -1.99 10.53
N TYR A 106 -1.36 -0.85 11.03
CA TYR A 106 -0.73 -0.20 12.19
C TYR A 106 -0.89 -1.01 13.48
N SER A 107 -2.01 -1.70 13.67
CA SER A 107 -2.21 -2.59 14.83
C SER A 107 -1.27 -3.79 14.77
N THR A 108 -1.04 -4.36 13.59
CA THR A 108 -0.08 -5.45 13.40
C THR A 108 1.35 -5.02 13.68
N LEU A 109 1.77 -3.85 13.18
CA LEU A 109 3.12 -3.34 13.41
C LEU A 109 3.43 -3.02 14.89
N GLN A 110 2.40 -2.86 15.72
CA GLN A 110 2.53 -2.60 17.16
C GLN A 110 2.47 -3.86 18.03
N LYS A 111 2.32 -5.06 17.44
CA LYS A 111 2.34 -6.31 18.22
C LYS A 111 3.72 -6.54 18.82
N GLN A 112 3.77 -7.13 20.02
CA GLN A 112 5.02 -7.36 20.77
C GLN A 112 6.05 -8.20 20.02
N ASN A 113 5.60 -9.09 19.13
CA ASN A 113 6.45 -9.96 18.32
C ASN A 113 6.79 -9.36 16.94
N VAL A 114 6.48 -8.08 16.69
CA VAL A 114 6.72 -7.43 15.40
C VAL A 114 7.77 -6.33 15.55
N THR A 115 8.77 -6.34 14.68
CA THR A 115 9.82 -5.32 14.64
C THR A 115 9.84 -4.66 13.27
N VAL A 116 9.80 -3.32 13.24
CA VAL A 116 9.96 -2.55 12.00
C VAL A 116 11.39 -2.02 11.90
N VAL A 117 12.07 -2.44 10.85
CA VAL A 117 13.45 -2.04 10.52
C VAL A 117 13.40 -1.11 9.32
N VAL A 118 13.94 0.09 9.48
CA VAL A 118 13.95 1.13 8.41
C VAL A 118 15.34 1.29 7.78
N ASP A 119 16.35 0.68 8.39
CA ASP A 119 17.72 0.67 7.90
C ASP A 119 17.85 -0.14 6.61
N HIS A 120 18.83 0.25 5.79
CA HIS A 120 19.07 -0.43 4.52
C HIS A 120 19.61 -1.84 4.76
N ILE A 121 19.16 -2.80 3.96
CA ILE A 121 19.75 -4.14 3.97
C ILE A 121 21.10 -4.08 3.24
N ARG A 122 22.15 -4.56 3.92
CA ARG A 122 23.50 -4.71 3.37
C ARG A 122 23.64 -6.03 2.63
N GLU A 123 23.28 -7.14 3.27
CA GLU A 123 23.38 -8.48 2.68
C GLU A 123 22.38 -9.46 3.30
N VAL A 124 22.09 -10.53 2.56
CA VAL A 124 21.35 -11.69 3.05
C VAL A 124 22.36 -12.82 3.25
N LYS A 125 22.46 -13.34 4.47
CA LYS A 125 23.27 -14.51 4.82
C LYS A 125 22.38 -15.76 4.85
N GLN A 126 23.00 -16.92 5.06
CA GLN A 126 22.30 -18.20 5.07
C GLN A 126 21.13 -18.29 6.06
N HIS A 127 21.24 -17.65 7.23
CA HIS A 127 20.23 -17.70 8.30
C HIS A 127 19.89 -16.32 8.89
N SER A 128 20.25 -15.24 8.19
CA SER A 128 20.08 -13.89 8.72
C SER A 128 20.07 -12.82 7.63
N ILE A 129 19.58 -11.63 8.00
CA ILE A 129 19.65 -10.42 7.20
C ILE A 129 20.50 -9.40 7.97
N VAL A 130 21.49 -8.80 7.30
CA VAL A 130 22.36 -7.79 7.90
C VAL A 130 22.00 -6.42 7.34
N THR A 131 21.78 -5.46 8.22
CA THR A 131 21.52 -4.06 7.86
C THR A 131 22.80 -3.22 7.78
N SER A 132 22.70 -2.01 7.23
CA SER A 132 23.83 -1.11 6.99
C SER A 132 24.51 -0.61 8.26
N ASP A 133 23.81 -0.64 9.40
CA ASP A 133 24.32 -0.36 10.74
C ASP A 133 25.01 -1.58 11.40
N ASN A 134 25.20 -2.67 10.64
CA ASN A 134 25.78 -3.94 11.08
C ASN A 134 24.97 -4.69 12.14
N VAL A 135 23.67 -4.40 12.27
CA VAL A 135 22.76 -5.25 13.05
C VAL A 135 22.42 -6.50 12.24
N GLU A 136 22.49 -7.66 12.88
CA GLU A 136 22.15 -8.95 12.28
C GLU A 136 20.83 -9.45 12.83
N TYR A 137 19.91 -9.79 11.92
CA TYR A 137 18.58 -10.29 12.23
C TYR A 137 18.48 -11.77 11.82
N PRO A 138 18.50 -12.72 12.78
CA PRO A 138 18.26 -14.12 12.50
C PRO A 138 16.86 -14.34 11.93
N VAL A 139 16.74 -15.09 10.83
CA VAL A 139 15.44 -15.40 10.20
C VAL A 139 15.42 -16.82 9.66
N ASP A 140 14.30 -17.52 9.89
CA ASP A 140 14.07 -18.85 9.32
C ASP A 140 13.43 -18.77 7.91
N ILE A 141 12.68 -17.70 7.64
CA ILE A 141 11.89 -17.52 6.41
C ILE A 141 12.01 -16.08 5.94
N ILE A 142 12.26 -15.89 4.64
CA ILE A 142 12.26 -14.58 3.98
C ILE A 142 11.07 -14.51 3.01
N ILE A 143 10.25 -13.46 3.16
CA ILE A 143 9.14 -13.16 2.25
C ILE A 143 9.50 -11.94 1.41
N TRP A 144 9.66 -12.14 0.09
CA TRP A 144 9.95 -11.06 -0.86
C TRP A 144 8.68 -10.30 -1.26
N ALA A 145 8.31 -9.30 -0.45
CA ALA A 145 7.21 -8.38 -0.74
C ALA A 145 7.65 -7.13 -1.54
N THR A 146 8.53 -7.32 -2.55
CA THR A 146 9.26 -6.22 -3.23
C THR A 146 8.57 -5.66 -4.48
N GLY A 147 7.33 -6.06 -4.77
CA GLY A 147 6.59 -5.61 -5.95
C GLY A 147 7.06 -6.21 -7.27
N PHE A 148 6.76 -5.53 -8.39
CA PHE A 148 6.95 -6.06 -9.75
C PHE A 148 7.45 -4.99 -10.72
N LYS A 149 8.10 -5.40 -11.82
CA LYS A 149 8.49 -4.51 -12.92
C LYS A 149 7.30 -4.31 -13.86
N VAL A 150 6.75 -3.10 -13.91
CA VAL A 150 5.56 -2.76 -14.73
C VAL A 150 5.88 -2.27 -16.15
N GLN A 151 7.10 -1.79 -16.41
CA GLN A 151 7.46 -1.13 -17.68
C GLN A 151 8.02 -2.08 -18.74
N LYS A 152 8.34 -3.33 -18.39
CA LYS A 152 8.96 -4.28 -19.33
C LYS A 152 7.95 -5.37 -19.69
N ILE A 153 7.57 -5.42 -20.96
CA ILE A 153 6.77 -6.53 -21.48
C ILE A 153 7.74 -7.70 -21.70
N PRO A 154 7.57 -8.86 -21.03
CA PRO A 154 8.53 -9.97 -21.11
C PRO A 154 8.49 -10.73 -22.45
N LEU A 155 7.66 -10.28 -23.39
CA LEU A 155 7.49 -10.89 -24.71
C LEU A 155 8.46 -10.27 -25.71
N SER A 156 9.03 -11.10 -26.58
CA SER A 156 9.69 -10.61 -27.79
C SER A 156 8.63 -10.27 -28.82
N MET A 157 8.55 -9.00 -29.22
CA MET A 157 7.59 -8.52 -30.21
C MET A 157 8.31 -7.78 -31.32
N MET A 158 8.00 -8.18 -32.55
CA MET A 158 8.50 -7.57 -33.78
C MET A 158 7.35 -6.85 -34.47
N GLY A 159 7.54 -5.57 -34.76
CA GLY A 159 6.64 -4.76 -35.57
C GLY A 159 6.82 -5.00 -37.07
N ILE A 160 6.04 -4.25 -37.85
CA ILE A 160 6.20 -4.17 -39.32
C ILE A 160 7.63 -3.66 -39.62
N ASN A 161 8.27 -4.21 -40.65
CA ASN A 161 9.66 -3.95 -41.04
C ASN A 161 10.74 -4.50 -40.07
N GLY A 162 10.39 -5.43 -39.18
CA GLY A 162 11.37 -6.09 -38.31
C GLY A 162 11.90 -5.21 -37.19
N CYS A 163 11.21 -4.12 -36.84
CA CYS A 163 11.57 -3.30 -35.68
C CYS A 163 11.17 -3.99 -34.37
N SER A 164 12.11 -4.15 -33.44
CA SER A 164 11.82 -4.68 -32.11
C SER A 164 11.14 -3.63 -31.23
N LEU A 165 10.07 -4.01 -30.52
CA LEU A 165 9.41 -3.11 -29.56
C LEU A 165 10.36 -2.70 -28.41
N HIS A 166 11.26 -3.61 -28.01
CA HIS A 166 12.24 -3.33 -26.95
C HIS A 166 13.27 -2.28 -27.36
N GLU A 167 13.63 -2.20 -28.64
CA GLU A 167 14.55 -1.19 -29.16
C GLU A 167 13.88 0.17 -29.26
N GLN A 168 12.61 0.21 -29.67
CA GLN A 168 11.85 1.46 -29.79
C GLN A 168 11.53 2.11 -28.44
N TRP A 169 11.41 1.33 -27.38
CA TRP A 169 11.07 1.81 -26.03
C TRP A 169 12.27 1.87 -25.07
N ARG A 170 13.50 1.94 -25.61
CA ARG A 170 14.69 2.34 -24.85
C ARG A 170 14.62 3.81 -24.47
#